data_AF-A0A5D8Q8Q3-F1
#
_entry.id   AF-A0A5D8Q8Q3-F1
#
_cell.length_a   1.000
_cell.length_b   1.000
_cell.length_c   1.000
_cell.angle_alpha   90.00
_cell.angle_beta   90.00
_cell.angle_gamma   90.00
#
_symmetry.space_group_name_H-M   'P 1'
#
loop_
_entity.id
_entity.type
_entity.pdbx_description
1 polymer ?
#
loop_
_entity_poly.entity_id
_entity_poly.type
_entity_poly.pdbx_seq_one_letter_code
_entity_poly.pdbx_strand_id
1 'polypeptide(L)'
;MKRLPSRDEIDGKYKWRLEDIYGNDALWEEDYGKAYSLIEKAESFRGGIDISNVPDVLKARDEAFMLVERLYSYARMRKDEDNTKAVYQGLADRAMSLYVEASGRLSFIEPEILKLPGDELLNRANEDAGMKVYRHYIENLVRQKDHILDAEKERILAEAQEALSSPGDIYRMLTDADLRFPVIKDENGEEVELSKGRYSKMISSFDRQVRENAFKALHTTYGSYINTIAASMRANIKADIFNKNQRRFNSSLEASLFQDNIPVRVYDDLIDTVNERLPLMYRYVSLRKRALGLNEIHLYDMYVPLVREYDREFTYEEARDIVLEGLRPLGDEYLDIVKEGFESGWIDVYETRGKTSGGYSSWAYGVHPYILLNYQGKLDDVFTLAHEMGHSVHTYYSDKAQPFIYKSYPIFLAEIASTCNEALLINHLLDKSGSKEEKMYLLNHFMDQYRSTLFRQTMFAEFEKITHGMAEAGEPLTPDTLCNVYHDLNAKYFGPDAVIDKEISYEWARIPHFYNSFYVYKYATGFSAAIALSQIILRDGKRAVDNYTEFLKSGGSDYPLNILKRTGVDLTVPEPIYDALDFFERLLDEFEKLI
;
A
#
# COMPACT_ATOMS: atom_id res chain seq x y z
N MET A 1 22.15 26.85 9.46
CA MET A 1 21.24 25.94 8.70
C MET A 1 21.83 25.72 7.32
N LYS A 2 22.12 24.47 6.94
CA LYS A 2 22.44 24.15 5.53
C LYS A 2 21.13 24.32 4.74
N ARG A 3 21.15 25.10 3.66
CA ARG A 3 19.98 25.22 2.76
C ARG A 3 19.78 23.89 2.04
N LEU A 4 18.53 23.49 1.81
CA LEU A 4 18.24 22.38 0.90
C LEU A 4 18.83 22.68 -0.49
N PRO A 5 19.55 21.73 -1.12
CA PRO A 5 20.10 21.90 -2.45
C PRO A 5 18.97 22.03 -3.49
N SER A 6 19.24 22.75 -4.56
CA SER A 6 18.43 22.70 -5.78
C SER A 6 18.76 21.46 -6.61
N ARG A 7 17.83 21.03 -7.48
CA ARG A 7 18.05 19.88 -8.38
C ARG A 7 19.32 20.01 -9.22
N ASP A 8 19.64 21.22 -9.69
CA ASP A 8 20.83 21.49 -10.52
C ASP A 8 22.16 21.31 -9.75
N GLU A 9 22.13 21.35 -8.42
CA GLU A 9 23.30 21.14 -7.56
C GLU A 9 23.59 19.65 -7.28
N ILE A 10 22.65 18.75 -7.60
CA ILE A 10 22.85 17.30 -7.47
C ILE A 10 23.59 16.76 -8.70
N ASP A 11 24.60 15.93 -8.48
CA ASP A 11 25.32 15.21 -9.54
C ASP A 11 24.34 14.33 -10.35
N GLY A 12 24.49 14.32 -11.68
CA GLY A 12 23.62 13.57 -12.59
C GLY A 12 23.56 12.07 -12.28
N LYS A 13 24.61 11.48 -11.69
CA LYS A 13 24.61 10.05 -11.31
C LYS A 13 23.61 9.68 -10.19
N TYR A 14 23.09 10.67 -9.46
CA TYR A 14 22.09 10.50 -8.40
C TYR A 14 20.68 10.91 -8.84
N LYS A 15 20.51 11.22 -10.13
CA LYS A 15 19.22 11.53 -10.74
C LYS A 15 18.81 10.35 -11.60
N TRP A 16 17.51 10.08 -11.64
CA TRP A 16 16.98 9.17 -12.63
C TRP A 16 17.10 9.75 -14.06
N ARG A 17 16.95 8.91 -15.08
CA ARG A 17 16.99 9.30 -16.50
C ARG A 17 15.63 9.10 -17.15
N LEU A 18 14.76 10.11 -17.05
CA LEU A 18 13.41 10.06 -17.63
C LEU A 18 13.42 10.15 -19.18
N GLU A 19 14.58 10.48 -19.75
CA GLU A 19 14.83 10.49 -21.19
C GLU A 19 14.67 9.11 -21.84
N ASP A 20 14.72 8.02 -21.05
CA ASP A 20 14.47 6.67 -21.54
C ASP A 20 12.96 6.42 -21.82
N ILE A 21 12.07 7.27 -21.29
CA ILE A 21 10.64 7.29 -21.68
C ILE A 21 10.44 8.22 -22.89
N TYR A 22 10.87 9.48 -22.77
CA TYR A 22 10.82 10.48 -23.83
C TYR A 22 12.11 11.27 -23.85
N GLY A 23 12.88 11.17 -24.95
CA GLY A 23 14.16 11.86 -25.07
C GLY A 23 14.07 13.39 -25.03
N ASN A 24 12.89 13.97 -25.21
CA ASN A 24 12.58 15.38 -24.98
C ASN A 24 11.06 15.62 -24.95
N ASP A 25 10.67 16.82 -24.48
CA ASP A 25 9.26 17.21 -24.36
C ASP A 25 8.54 17.33 -25.71
N ALA A 26 9.25 17.55 -26.84
CA ALA A 26 8.61 17.62 -28.15
C ALA A 26 8.11 16.25 -28.63
N LEU A 27 8.83 15.16 -28.29
CA LEU A 27 8.35 13.80 -28.56
C LEU A 27 7.12 13.46 -27.71
N TRP A 28 7.08 13.94 -26.47
CA TRP A 28 5.89 13.83 -25.62
C TRP A 28 4.69 14.56 -26.24
N GLU A 29 4.88 15.77 -26.77
CA GLU A 29 3.81 16.53 -27.45
C GLU A 29 3.30 15.84 -28.71
N GLU A 30 4.20 15.22 -29.48
CA GLU A 30 3.82 14.44 -30.67
C GLU A 30 2.92 13.25 -30.30
N ASP A 31 3.33 12.48 -29.30
CA ASP A 31 2.56 11.33 -28.82
C ASP A 31 1.26 11.73 -28.12
N TYR A 32 1.23 12.88 -27.43
CA TYR A 32 0.01 13.46 -26.89
C TYR A 32 -1.04 13.69 -27.99
N GLY A 33 -0.61 14.17 -29.17
CA GLY A 33 -1.47 14.27 -30.35
C GLY A 33 -1.94 12.91 -30.87
N LYS A 34 -1.03 11.93 -30.98
CA LYS A 34 -1.36 10.57 -31.46
C LYS A 34 -2.33 9.83 -30.54
N ALA A 35 -2.31 10.09 -29.24
CA ALA A 35 -3.18 9.45 -28.28
C ALA A 35 -4.66 9.63 -28.63
N TYR A 36 -5.07 10.82 -29.09
CA TYR A 36 -6.44 11.06 -29.55
C TYR A 36 -6.84 10.17 -30.71
N SER A 37 -5.95 9.94 -31.69
CA SER A 37 -6.25 9.05 -32.81
C SER A 37 -6.39 7.59 -32.39
N LEU A 38 -5.62 7.12 -31.40
CA LEU A 38 -5.78 5.77 -30.85
C LEU A 38 -7.08 5.64 -30.05
N ILE A 39 -7.44 6.67 -29.28
CA ILE A 39 -8.71 6.74 -28.55
C ILE A 39 -9.89 6.74 -29.54
N GLU A 40 -9.83 7.52 -30.61
CA GLU A 40 -10.85 7.53 -31.69
C GLU A 40 -11.00 6.18 -32.37
N LYS A 41 -9.87 5.50 -32.65
CA LYS A 41 -9.87 4.15 -33.21
C LYS A 41 -10.58 3.17 -32.28
N ALA A 42 -10.27 3.17 -30.98
CA ALA A 42 -10.94 2.32 -30.01
C ALA A 42 -12.43 2.69 -29.83
N GLU A 43 -12.76 3.97 -29.86
CA GLU A 43 -14.14 4.46 -29.77
C GLU A 43 -14.98 4.10 -30.99
N SER A 44 -14.37 3.91 -32.17
CA SER A 44 -15.09 3.56 -33.40
C SER A 44 -15.86 2.23 -33.33
N PHE A 45 -15.55 1.36 -32.36
CA PHE A 45 -16.27 0.12 -32.10
C PHE A 45 -17.60 0.30 -31.35
N ARG A 46 -17.91 1.51 -30.85
CA ARG A 46 -19.12 1.79 -30.07
C ARG A 46 -20.39 1.35 -30.78
N GLY A 47 -21.22 0.57 -30.07
CA GLY A 47 -22.49 0.04 -30.57
C GLY A 47 -22.33 -1.10 -31.58
N GLY A 48 -21.11 -1.52 -31.90
CA GLY A 48 -20.79 -2.57 -32.86
C GLY A 48 -20.03 -3.75 -32.27
N ILE A 49 -19.89 -3.85 -30.95
CA ILE A 49 -19.16 -4.95 -30.30
C ILE A 49 -19.96 -6.24 -30.41
N ASP A 50 -19.33 -7.28 -30.95
CA ASP A 50 -19.83 -8.64 -31.00
C ASP A 50 -18.70 -9.64 -30.68
N ILE A 51 -19.04 -10.92 -30.51
CA ILE A 51 -18.09 -11.97 -30.11
C ILE A 51 -16.90 -12.08 -31.07
N SER A 52 -17.10 -11.80 -32.36
CA SER A 52 -16.06 -11.95 -33.37
C SER A 52 -15.00 -10.84 -33.30
N ASN A 53 -15.38 -9.65 -32.84
CA ASN A 53 -14.50 -8.47 -32.83
C ASN A 53 -13.98 -8.07 -31.43
N VAL A 54 -14.41 -8.72 -30.35
CA VAL A 54 -13.90 -8.44 -28.99
C VAL A 54 -12.36 -8.38 -28.91
N PRO A 55 -11.58 -9.30 -29.52
CA PRO A 55 -10.12 -9.22 -29.46
C PRO A 55 -9.55 -7.93 -30.06
N ASP A 56 -10.14 -7.44 -31.16
CA ASP A 56 -9.73 -6.21 -31.82
C ASP A 56 -10.09 -4.97 -30.99
N VAL A 57 -11.26 -4.98 -30.35
CA VAL A 57 -11.71 -3.93 -29.43
C VAL A 57 -10.75 -3.81 -28.25
N LEU A 58 -10.47 -4.93 -27.57
CA LEU A 58 -9.58 -4.93 -26.40
C LEU A 58 -8.15 -4.56 -26.77
N LYS A 59 -7.67 -4.98 -27.95
CA LYS A 59 -6.37 -4.57 -28.45
C LYS A 59 -6.30 -3.05 -28.73
N ALA A 60 -7.32 -2.49 -29.37
CA ALA A 60 -7.37 -1.05 -29.64
C ALA A 60 -7.42 -0.24 -28.34
N ARG A 61 -8.16 -0.72 -27.34
CA ARG A 61 -8.19 -0.14 -25.99
C ARG A 61 -6.80 -0.17 -25.34
N ASP A 62 -6.15 -1.33 -25.34
CA ASP A 62 -4.83 -1.51 -24.74
C ASP A 62 -3.76 -0.64 -25.44
N GLU A 63 -3.79 -0.54 -26.78
CA GLU A 63 -2.93 0.37 -27.55
C GLU A 63 -3.11 1.84 -27.12
N ALA A 64 -4.35 2.29 -26.91
CA ALA A 64 -4.65 3.65 -26.47
C ALA A 64 -4.14 3.89 -25.04
N PHE A 65 -4.49 3.02 -24.09
CA PHE A 65 -4.10 3.20 -22.69
C PHE A 65 -2.60 3.03 -22.45
N MET A 66 -1.91 2.21 -23.24
CA MET A 66 -0.46 2.09 -23.17
C MET A 66 0.23 3.43 -23.47
N LEU A 67 -0.24 4.17 -24.48
CA LEU A 67 0.31 5.49 -24.81
C LEU A 67 -0.06 6.55 -23.76
N VAL A 68 -1.32 6.54 -23.32
CA VAL A 68 -1.81 7.45 -22.27
C VAL A 68 -1.03 7.26 -20.96
N GLU A 69 -0.79 6.02 -20.54
CA GLU A 69 0.01 5.70 -19.35
C GLU A 69 1.44 6.24 -19.50
N ARG A 70 2.07 6.04 -20.66
CA ARG A 70 3.44 6.52 -20.92
C ARG A 70 3.53 8.04 -20.80
N LEU A 71 2.58 8.76 -21.41
CA LEU A 71 2.48 10.22 -21.32
C LEU A 71 2.30 10.70 -19.88
N TYR A 72 1.40 10.06 -19.14
CA TYR A 72 1.13 10.37 -17.74
C TYR A 72 2.36 10.15 -16.85
N SER A 73 3.01 8.99 -17.00
CA SER A 73 4.13 8.58 -16.16
C SER A 73 5.32 9.53 -16.32
N TYR A 74 5.69 9.88 -17.56
CA TYR A 74 6.73 10.88 -17.82
C TYR A 74 6.38 12.25 -17.21
N ALA A 75 5.18 12.76 -17.49
CA ALA A 75 4.79 14.09 -17.05
C ALA A 75 4.70 14.22 -15.53
N ARG A 76 4.14 13.21 -14.86
CA ARG A 76 4.08 13.13 -13.39
C ARG A 76 5.49 13.08 -12.80
N MET A 77 6.36 12.18 -13.28
CA MET A 77 7.71 12.05 -12.73
C MET A 77 8.53 13.33 -12.95
N ARG A 78 8.44 13.98 -14.12
CA ARG A 78 9.09 15.29 -14.36
C ARG A 78 8.59 16.39 -13.42
N LYS A 79 7.31 16.38 -13.06
CA LYS A 79 6.76 17.29 -12.06
C LYS A 79 7.31 16.96 -10.66
N ASP A 80 7.41 15.68 -10.31
CA ASP A 80 7.88 15.24 -9.00
C ASP A 80 9.36 15.55 -8.73
N GLU A 81 10.17 15.74 -9.78
CA GLU A 81 11.54 16.24 -9.68
C GLU A 81 11.64 17.65 -9.06
N ASP A 82 10.71 18.54 -9.44
CA ASP A 82 10.58 19.91 -8.94
C ASP A 82 9.17 20.44 -9.22
N ASN A 83 8.33 20.36 -8.20
CA ASN A 83 6.93 20.80 -8.22
C ASN A 83 6.78 22.31 -8.43
N THR A 84 7.85 23.10 -8.45
CA THR A 84 7.78 24.54 -8.73
C THR A 84 7.84 24.87 -10.23
N LYS A 85 8.15 23.89 -11.09
CA LYS A 85 8.28 24.07 -12.54
C LYS A 85 6.90 24.05 -13.22
N ALA A 86 6.40 25.23 -13.57
CA ALA A 86 5.11 25.40 -14.25
C ALA A 86 4.93 24.57 -15.53
N VAL A 87 6.02 24.33 -16.28
CA VAL A 87 5.99 23.51 -17.50
C VAL A 87 5.51 22.08 -17.18
N TYR A 88 6.11 21.42 -16.18
CA TYR A 88 5.76 20.04 -15.85
C TYR A 88 4.48 19.91 -15.04
N GLN A 89 4.10 20.96 -14.28
CA GLN A 89 2.73 21.06 -13.77
C GLN A 89 1.72 20.99 -14.93
N GLY A 90 1.91 21.82 -15.96
CA GLY A 90 1.05 21.84 -17.14
C GLY A 90 1.03 20.52 -17.92
N LEU A 91 2.18 19.85 -18.08
CA LEU A 91 2.21 18.53 -18.74
C LEU A 91 1.46 17.48 -17.92
N ALA A 92 1.66 17.44 -16.59
CA ALA A 92 1.00 16.49 -15.72
C ALA A 92 -0.53 16.69 -15.72
N ASP A 93 -0.98 17.94 -15.66
CA ASP A 93 -2.41 18.29 -15.72
C ASP A 93 -3.06 17.88 -17.05
N ARG A 94 -2.36 18.11 -18.17
CA ARG A 94 -2.80 17.68 -19.50
C ARG A 94 -2.85 16.16 -19.63
N ALA A 95 -1.82 15.45 -19.16
CA ALA A 95 -1.78 14.00 -19.21
C ALA A 95 -2.90 13.37 -18.36
N MET A 96 -3.16 13.93 -17.18
CA MET A 96 -4.29 13.50 -16.34
C MET A 96 -5.63 13.77 -17.02
N SER A 97 -5.80 14.94 -17.66
CA SER A 97 -7.01 15.27 -18.41
C SER A 97 -7.25 14.31 -19.58
N LEU A 98 -6.19 13.98 -20.33
CA LEU A 98 -6.23 12.98 -21.39
C LEU A 98 -6.61 11.59 -20.86
N TYR A 99 -6.07 11.18 -19.72
CA TYR A 99 -6.44 9.91 -19.07
C TYR A 99 -7.92 9.86 -18.70
N VAL A 100 -8.45 10.93 -18.10
CA VAL A 100 -9.88 11.05 -17.74
C VAL A 100 -10.74 11.02 -19.00
N GLU A 101 -10.36 11.74 -20.06
CA GLU A 101 -11.10 11.73 -21.32
C GLU A 101 -11.10 10.35 -21.99
N ALA A 102 -9.93 9.69 -22.07
CA ALA A 102 -9.81 8.34 -22.62
C ALA A 102 -10.68 7.34 -21.85
N SER A 103 -10.66 7.41 -20.52
CA SER A 103 -11.49 6.58 -19.64
C SER A 103 -12.98 6.81 -19.88
N GLY A 104 -13.40 8.07 -20.01
CA GLY A 104 -14.79 8.42 -20.32
C GLY A 104 -15.23 7.92 -21.69
N ARG A 105 -14.43 8.19 -22.74
CA ARG A 105 -14.75 7.82 -24.12
C ARG A 105 -14.78 6.30 -24.32
N LEU A 106 -13.91 5.55 -23.65
CA LEU A 106 -13.81 4.09 -23.80
C LEU A 106 -14.62 3.29 -22.77
N SER A 107 -15.35 3.97 -21.86
CA SER A 107 -16.17 3.34 -20.80
C SER A 107 -17.31 2.44 -21.31
N PHE A 108 -17.68 2.50 -22.59
CA PHE A 108 -18.73 1.66 -23.18
C PHE A 108 -18.31 0.21 -23.42
N ILE A 109 -17.00 -0.05 -23.49
CA ILE A 109 -16.46 -1.35 -23.93
C ILE A 109 -16.94 -2.47 -23.00
N GLU A 110 -16.77 -2.31 -21.69
CA GLU A 110 -17.17 -3.33 -20.71
C GLU A 110 -18.68 -3.60 -20.70
N PRO A 111 -19.55 -2.57 -20.59
CA PRO A 111 -21.00 -2.76 -20.68
C PRO A 111 -21.47 -3.43 -21.97
N GLU A 112 -20.83 -3.15 -23.11
CA GLU A 112 -21.19 -3.79 -24.39
C GLU A 112 -20.73 -5.25 -24.45
N ILE A 113 -19.51 -5.57 -23.98
CA ILE A 113 -19.05 -6.97 -23.86
C ILE A 113 -19.97 -7.77 -22.93
N LEU A 114 -20.40 -7.19 -21.79
CA LEU A 114 -21.27 -7.86 -20.81
C LEU A 114 -22.67 -8.21 -21.34
N LYS A 115 -23.15 -7.52 -22.39
CA LYS A 115 -24.41 -7.85 -23.07
C LYS A 115 -24.32 -9.14 -23.89
N LEU A 116 -23.12 -9.57 -24.24
CA LEU A 116 -22.90 -10.80 -25.00
C LEU A 116 -23.17 -12.05 -24.13
N PRO A 117 -23.49 -13.20 -24.75
CA PRO A 117 -23.59 -14.48 -24.06
C PRO A 117 -22.26 -14.85 -23.37
N GLY A 118 -22.27 -14.97 -22.04
CA GLY A 118 -21.07 -15.20 -21.24
C GLY A 118 -20.38 -16.53 -21.55
N ASP A 119 -21.16 -17.61 -21.67
CA ASP A 119 -20.64 -18.94 -22.03
C ASP A 119 -19.95 -18.94 -23.39
N GLU A 120 -20.49 -18.19 -24.36
CA GLU A 120 -19.91 -18.09 -25.70
C GLU A 120 -18.61 -17.28 -25.69
N LEU A 121 -18.55 -16.17 -24.94
CA LEU A 121 -17.31 -15.41 -24.71
C LEU A 121 -16.22 -16.29 -24.07
N LEU A 122 -16.56 -17.06 -23.04
CA LEU A 122 -15.63 -17.96 -22.37
C LEU A 122 -15.14 -19.08 -23.28
N ASN A 123 -16.04 -19.70 -24.05
CA ASN A 123 -15.67 -20.72 -25.04
C ASN A 123 -14.72 -20.14 -26.09
N ARG A 124 -15.04 -18.95 -26.62
CA ARG A 124 -14.18 -18.28 -27.61
C ARG A 124 -12.82 -17.90 -27.03
N ALA A 125 -12.75 -17.44 -25.78
CA ALA A 125 -11.50 -17.15 -25.07
C ALA A 125 -10.62 -18.41 -24.85
N ASN A 126 -11.21 -19.61 -24.87
CA ASN A 126 -10.49 -20.87 -24.75
C ASN A 126 -9.99 -21.40 -26.11
N GLU A 127 -10.73 -21.15 -27.20
CA GLU A 127 -10.48 -21.72 -28.52
C GLU A 127 -9.70 -20.80 -29.47
N ASP A 128 -9.92 -19.49 -29.38
CA ASP A 128 -9.31 -18.51 -30.29
C ASP A 128 -7.97 -17.97 -29.76
N ALA A 129 -6.93 -18.06 -30.59
CA ALA A 129 -5.59 -17.63 -30.21
C ALA A 129 -5.50 -16.12 -29.90
N GLY A 130 -6.29 -15.27 -30.59
CA GLY A 130 -6.33 -13.83 -30.36
C GLY A 130 -7.08 -13.46 -29.09
N MET A 131 -8.10 -14.24 -28.70
CA MET A 131 -8.88 -14.02 -27.49
C MET A 131 -8.23 -14.62 -26.23
N LYS A 132 -7.36 -15.62 -26.40
CA LYS A 132 -6.66 -16.31 -25.29
C LYS A 132 -5.88 -15.35 -24.38
N VAL A 133 -5.30 -14.28 -24.95
CA VAL A 133 -4.61 -13.23 -24.17
C VAL A 133 -5.56 -12.57 -23.18
N TYR A 134 -6.84 -12.38 -23.54
CA TYR A 134 -7.83 -11.72 -22.69
C TYR A 134 -8.66 -12.67 -21.84
N ARG A 135 -8.28 -13.95 -21.77
CA ARG A 135 -9.07 -14.98 -21.09
C ARG A 135 -9.37 -14.63 -19.62
N HIS A 136 -8.35 -14.32 -18.83
CA HIS A 136 -8.54 -13.99 -17.41
C HIS A 136 -9.40 -12.71 -17.24
N TYR A 137 -9.17 -11.70 -18.06
CA TYR A 137 -9.99 -10.49 -18.10
C TYR A 137 -11.48 -10.81 -18.37
N ILE A 138 -11.77 -11.65 -19.36
CA ILE A 138 -13.13 -12.08 -19.71
C ILE A 138 -13.75 -12.94 -18.60
N GLU A 139 -13.00 -13.88 -18.02
CA GLU A 139 -13.45 -14.68 -16.88
C GLU A 139 -13.86 -13.80 -15.71
N ASN A 140 -13.06 -12.78 -15.39
CA ASN A 140 -13.37 -11.84 -14.32
C ASN A 140 -14.57 -10.95 -14.65
N LEU A 141 -14.69 -10.48 -15.90
CA LEU A 141 -15.83 -9.68 -16.35
C LEU A 141 -17.14 -10.48 -16.27
N VAL A 142 -17.14 -11.74 -16.74
CA VAL A 142 -18.30 -12.62 -16.64
C VAL A 142 -18.66 -12.92 -15.18
N ARG A 143 -17.66 -13.13 -14.30
CA ARG A 143 -17.88 -13.32 -12.86
C ARG A 143 -18.60 -12.13 -12.23
N GLN A 144 -18.31 -10.91 -12.66
CA GLN A 144 -18.94 -9.69 -12.13
C GLN A 144 -20.38 -9.49 -12.61
N LYS A 145 -20.79 -10.15 -13.70
CA LYS A 145 -22.10 -9.93 -14.36
C LYS A 145 -23.29 -10.03 -13.41
N ASP A 146 -23.26 -10.94 -12.44
CA ASP A 146 -24.38 -11.15 -11.49
C ASP A 146 -24.58 -9.97 -10.52
N HIS A 147 -23.56 -9.10 -10.40
CA HIS A 147 -23.53 -7.92 -9.54
C HIS A 147 -23.61 -6.61 -10.32
N ILE A 148 -23.77 -6.70 -11.65
CA ILE A 148 -23.98 -5.57 -12.55
C ILE A 148 -25.47 -5.41 -12.82
N LEU A 149 -25.95 -4.17 -12.71
CA LEU A 149 -27.35 -3.83 -12.86
C LEU A 149 -27.69 -3.52 -14.33
N ASP A 150 -28.98 -3.34 -14.60
CA ASP A 150 -29.39 -2.79 -15.89
C ASP A 150 -28.85 -1.36 -16.09
N ALA A 151 -28.77 -0.93 -17.35
CA ALA A 151 -28.10 0.31 -17.73
C ALA A 151 -28.70 1.56 -17.04
N GLU A 152 -30.01 1.57 -16.77
CA GLU A 152 -30.65 2.68 -16.07
C GLU A 152 -30.18 2.75 -14.60
N LYS A 153 -30.15 1.60 -13.91
CA LYS A 153 -29.69 1.52 -12.52
C LYS A 153 -28.18 1.78 -12.39
N GLU A 154 -27.35 1.27 -13.29
CA GLU A 154 -25.91 1.59 -13.27
C GLU A 154 -25.67 3.09 -13.48
N ARG A 155 -26.43 3.75 -14.38
CA ARG A 155 -26.36 5.21 -14.54
C ARG A 155 -26.75 5.94 -13.26
N ILE A 156 -27.84 5.54 -12.60
CA ILE A 156 -28.28 6.14 -11.33
C ILE A 156 -27.21 5.95 -10.25
N LEU A 157 -26.61 4.75 -10.14
CA LEU A 157 -25.53 4.49 -9.18
C LEU A 157 -24.30 5.35 -9.48
N ALA A 158 -23.90 5.47 -10.74
CA ALA A 158 -22.79 6.32 -11.15
C ALA A 158 -23.04 7.80 -10.81
N GLU A 159 -24.25 8.31 -11.06
CA GLU A 159 -24.64 9.69 -10.69
C GLU A 159 -24.71 9.88 -9.17
N ALA A 160 -25.08 8.84 -8.41
CA ALA A 160 -25.10 8.89 -6.96
C ALA A 160 -23.69 8.82 -6.35
N GLN A 161 -22.68 8.36 -7.09
CA GLN A 161 -21.35 8.06 -6.54
C GLN A 161 -20.69 9.28 -5.90
N GLU A 162 -20.84 10.48 -6.47
CA GLU A 162 -20.32 11.73 -5.89
C GLU A 162 -20.92 12.00 -4.50
N ALA A 163 -22.23 11.79 -4.35
CA ALA A 163 -22.89 11.94 -3.06
C ALA A 163 -22.48 10.83 -2.08
N LEU A 164 -22.33 9.60 -2.57
CA LEU A 164 -21.95 8.44 -1.76
C LEU A 164 -20.48 8.50 -1.29
N SER A 165 -19.58 9.13 -2.05
CA SER A 165 -18.17 9.33 -1.67
C SER A 165 -17.92 10.56 -0.81
N SER A 166 -18.87 11.50 -0.76
CA SER A 166 -18.75 12.76 -0.01
C SER A 166 -18.37 12.62 1.48
N PRO A 167 -18.71 11.55 2.23
CA PRO A 167 -18.25 11.41 3.61
C PRO A 167 -16.72 11.39 3.75
N GLY A 168 -16.03 10.70 2.84
CA GLY A 168 -14.56 10.67 2.82
C GLY A 168 -13.96 12.07 2.58
N ASP A 169 -14.56 12.83 1.68
CA ASP A 169 -14.14 14.21 1.40
C ASP A 169 -14.38 15.15 2.57
N ILE A 170 -15.56 15.08 3.19
CA ILE A 170 -15.90 15.87 4.39
C ILE A 170 -14.92 15.56 5.52
N TYR A 171 -14.63 14.28 5.75
CA TYR A 171 -13.65 13.86 6.74
C TYR A 171 -12.26 14.42 6.46
N ARG A 172 -11.81 14.35 5.20
CA ARG A 172 -10.52 14.85 4.77
C ARG A 172 -10.43 16.38 4.97
N MET A 173 -11.44 17.13 4.52
CA MET A 173 -11.46 18.59 4.71
C MET A 173 -11.46 18.98 6.20
N LEU A 174 -12.28 18.30 7.00
CA LEU A 174 -12.28 18.54 8.44
C LEU A 174 -10.91 18.27 9.06
N THR A 175 -10.30 17.12 8.77
CA THR A 175 -9.11 16.67 9.51
C THR A 175 -7.78 17.16 8.94
N ASP A 176 -7.71 17.54 7.66
CA ASP A 176 -6.50 18.05 7.02
C ASP A 176 -6.49 19.57 6.86
N ALA A 177 -7.65 20.22 6.68
CA ALA A 177 -7.75 21.65 6.42
C ALA A 177 -8.28 22.48 7.60
N ASP A 178 -9.33 22.02 8.29
CA ASP A 178 -10.06 22.86 9.27
C ASP A 178 -9.60 22.65 10.72
N LEU A 179 -9.30 21.41 11.10
CA LEU A 179 -8.91 21.06 12.46
C LEU A 179 -7.61 21.78 12.86
N ARG A 180 -7.60 22.35 14.06
CA ARG A 180 -6.43 23.01 14.65
C ARG A 180 -6.05 22.28 15.93
N PHE A 181 -4.77 21.99 16.07
CA PHE A 181 -4.23 21.35 17.26
C PHE A 181 -3.71 22.41 18.24
N PRO A 182 -3.62 22.09 19.54
CA PRO A 182 -3.10 23.03 20.51
C PRO A 182 -1.57 23.18 20.40
N VAL A 183 -1.07 24.23 21.03
CA VAL A 183 0.37 24.42 21.28
C VAL A 183 0.78 23.55 22.47
N ILE A 184 1.88 22.80 22.31
CA ILE A 184 2.49 21.98 23.35
C ILE A 184 4.00 22.25 23.40
N LYS A 185 4.68 21.77 24.44
CA LYS A 185 6.14 21.88 24.56
C LYS A 185 6.83 20.71 23.87
N ASP A 186 7.88 20.99 23.12
CA ASP A 186 8.77 19.98 22.55
C ASP A 186 9.86 19.53 23.53
N GLU A 187 10.78 18.66 23.08
CA GLU A 187 11.91 18.17 23.88
C GLU A 187 12.88 19.26 24.34
N ASN A 188 12.89 20.42 23.67
CA ASN A 188 13.71 21.57 24.03
C ASN A 188 12.96 22.54 24.96
N GLY A 189 11.70 22.24 25.30
CA GLY A 189 10.82 23.10 26.07
C GLY A 189 10.23 24.27 25.28
N GLU A 190 10.39 24.29 23.95
CA GLU A 190 9.85 25.33 23.08
C GLU A 190 8.36 25.08 22.81
N GLU A 191 7.58 26.16 22.78
CA GLU A 191 6.16 26.11 22.44
C GLU A 191 5.97 25.94 20.94
N VAL A 192 5.41 24.79 20.54
CA VAL A 192 5.14 24.44 19.16
C VAL A 192 3.68 24.07 18.96
N GLU A 193 3.05 24.59 17.92
CA GLU A 193 1.74 24.11 17.48
C GLU A 193 1.87 22.66 17.04
N LEU A 194 1.08 21.75 17.62
CA LEU A 194 1.07 20.38 17.18
C LEU A 194 0.54 20.29 15.73
N SER A 195 1.02 19.32 14.97
CA SER A 195 0.48 18.99 13.65
C SER A 195 0.60 17.49 13.45
N LYS A 196 -0.06 16.92 12.43
CA LYS A 196 0.09 15.49 12.10
C LYS A 196 1.56 15.11 11.86
N GLY A 197 2.31 15.95 11.14
CA GLY A 197 3.74 15.74 10.89
C GLY A 197 4.61 15.88 12.15
N ARG A 198 4.35 16.89 12.99
CA ARG A 198 5.07 17.05 14.27
C ARG A 198 4.73 15.94 15.26
N TYR A 199 3.48 15.47 15.27
CA TYR A 199 3.04 14.36 16.13
C TYR A 199 3.91 13.12 15.94
N SER A 200 4.22 12.73 14.69
CA SER A 200 5.07 11.55 14.43
C SER A 200 6.46 11.67 15.05
N LYS A 201 7.05 12.88 15.10
CA LYS A 201 8.32 13.13 15.78
C LYS A 201 8.17 13.15 17.30
N MET A 202 7.10 13.77 17.80
CA MET A 202 6.89 13.96 19.24
C MET A 202 6.47 12.68 19.95
N ILE A 203 5.72 11.78 19.29
CA ILE A 203 5.31 10.50 19.86
C ILE A 203 6.47 9.50 19.97
N SER A 204 7.56 9.69 19.22
CA SER A 204 8.78 8.90 19.32
C SER A 204 9.87 9.54 20.20
N SER A 205 9.57 10.68 20.84
CA SER A 205 10.49 11.42 21.72
C SER A 205 11.03 10.56 22.85
N PHE A 206 12.28 10.76 23.28
CA PHE A 206 12.80 10.11 24.48
C PHE A 206 12.23 10.71 25.77
N ASP A 207 11.79 11.98 25.71
CA ASP A 207 11.05 12.61 26.80
C ASP A 207 9.61 12.09 26.84
N ARG A 208 9.29 11.35 27.90
CA ARG A 208 7.96 10.77 28.11
C ARG A 208 6.87 11.83 28.23
N GLN A 209 7.16 13.00 28.81
CA GLN A 209 6.18 14.06 28.94
C GLN A 209 5.79 14.64 27.58
N VAL A 210 6.75 14.73 26.66
CA VAL A 210 6.49 15.16 25.27
C VAL A 210 5.57 14.17 24.57
N ARG A 211 5.83 12.86 24.71
CA ARG A 211 4.96 11.80 24.15
C ARG A 211 3.55 11.87 24.70
N GLU A 212 3.41 11.93 26.01
CA GLU A 212 2.11 11.99 26.70
C GLU A 212 1.33 13.24 26.25
N ASN A 213 1.98 14.41 26.24
CA ASN A 213 1.36 15.66 25.82
C ASN A 213 0.90 15.61 24.37
N ALA A 214 1.75 15.10 23.46
CA ALA A 214 1.41 14.95 22.05
C ALA A 214 0.22 13.99 21.85
N PHE A 215 0.24 12.85 22.55
CA PHE A 215 -0.83 11.86 22.52
C PHE A 215 -2.18 12.44 22.98
N LYS A 216 -2.20 13.07 24.16
CA LYS A 216 -3.42 13.66 24.72
C LYS A 216 -3.92 14.82 23.87
N ALA A 217 -3.02 15.70 23.41
CA ALA A 217 -3.36 16.83 22.55
C ALA A 217 -4.00 16.37 21.23
N LEU A 218 -3.39 15.40 20.54
CA LEU A 218 -3.91 14.87 19.29
C LEU A 218 -5.33 14.31 19.49
N HIS A 219 -5.46 13.33 20.37
CA HIS A 219 -6.71 12.57 20.52
C HIS A 219 -7.84 13.40 21.14
N THR A 220 -7.55 14.31 22.07
CA THR A 220 -8.58 15.24 22.60
C THR A 220 -9.08 16.20 21.53
N THR A 221 -8.20 16.61 20.60
CA THR A 221 -8.62 17.45 19.48
C THR A 221 -9.60 16.68 18.59
N TYR A 222 -9.30 15.44 18.23
CA TYR A 222 -10.25 14.58 17.51
C TYR A 222 -11.54 14.34 18.30
N GLY A 223 -11.45 14.09 19.60
CA GLY A 223 -12.58 13.94 20.51
C GLY A 223 -13.51 15.17 20.53
N SER A 224 -12.97 16.38 20.34
CA SER A 224 -13.77 17.61 20.27
C SER A 224 -14.65 17.70 19.01
N TYR A 225 -14.34 16.91 17.97
CA TYR A 225 -15.11 16.84 16.71
C TYR A 225 -15.78 15.47 16.51
N ILE A 226 -15.84 14.63 17.56
CA ILE A 226 -16.21 13.22 17.43
C ILE A 226 -17.61 13.02 16.84
N ASN A 227 -18.57 13.91 17.13
CA ASN A 227 -19.92 13.85 16.58
C ASN A 227 -19.93 13.97 15.05
N THR A 228 -19.16 14.93 14.52
CA THR A 228 -19.06 15.18 13.07
C THR A 228 -18.35 14.01 12.38
N ILE A 229 -17.26 13.53 12.96
CA ILE A 229 -16.50 12.40 12.40
C ILE A 229 -17.33 11.11 12.44
N ALA A 230 -18.06 10.85 13.53
CA ALA A 230 -18.98 9.72 13.65
C ALA A 230 -20.11 9.80 12.61
N ALA A 231 -20.65 11.00 12.37
CA ALA A 231 -21.69 11.19 11.36
C ALA A 231 -21.15 10.90 9.95
N SER A 232 -19.93 11.32 9.65
CA SER A 232 -19.26 11.02 8.38
C SER A 232 -18.98 9.52 8.24
N MET A 233 -18.36 8.89 9.24
CA MET A 233 -18.09 7.44 9.24
C MET A 233 -19.36 6.61 9.07
N ARG A 234 -20.45 6.96 9.76
CA ARG A 234 -21.74 6.30 9.60
C ARG A 234 -22.33 6.50 8.20
N ALA A 235 -22.14 7.66 7.59
CA ALA A 235 -22.59 7.89 6.22
C ALA A 235 -21.77 7.05 5.22
N ASN A 236 -20.47 6.90 5.44
CA ASN A 236 -19.60 6.02 4.66
C ASN A 236 -20.06 4.56 4.72
N ILE A 237 -20.23 4.00 5.92
CA ILE A 237 -20.72 2.62 6.11
C ILE A 237 -22.11 2.43 5.48
N LYS A 238 -23.00 3.44 5.56
CA LYS A 238 -24.31 3.38 4.89
C LYS A 238 -24.20 3.40 3.37
N ALA A 239 -23.23 4.10 2.80
CA ALA A 239 -22.95 4.05 1.37
C ALA A 239 -22.49 2.64 0.95
N ASP A 240 -21.65 1.99 1.75
CA ASP A 240 -21.23 0.61 1.51
C ASP A 240 -22.40 -0.38 1.59
N ILE A 241 -23.28 -0.24 2.58
CA ILE A 241 -24.49 -1.06 2.71
C ILE A 241 -25.44 -0.81 1.52
N PHE A 242 -25.60 0.45 1.11
CA PHE A 242 -26.40 0.79 -0.07
C PHE A 242 -25.86 0.09 -1.32
N ASN A 243 -24.56 0.22 -1.60
CA ASN A 243 -23.89 -0.41 -2.74
C ASN A 243 -24.01 -1.94 -2.71
N LYS A 244 -23.71 -2.56 -1.55
CA LYS A 244 -23.90 -4.00 -1.31
C LYS A 244 -25.32 -4.43 -1.70
N ASN A 245 -26.34 -3.75 -1.18
CA ASN A 245 -27.74 -4.12 -1.40
C ASN A 245 -28.14 -3.97 -2.88
N GLN A 246 -27.74 -2.87 -3.52
CA GLN A 246 -28.05 -2.68 -4.94
C GLN A 246 -27.36 -3.74 -5.80
N ARG A 247 -26.10 -4.07 -5.50
CA ARG A 247 -25.29 -5.07 -6.21
C ARG A 247 -25.48 -6.51 -5.72
N ARG A 248 -26.47 -6.76 -4.84
CA ARG A 248 -26.91 -8.11 -4.42
C ARG A 248 -25.84 -8.95 -3.70
N PHE A 249 -24.99 -8.32 -2.90
CA PHE A 249 -24.06 -9.01 -2.02
C PHE A 249 -24.68 -9.33 -0.64
N ASN A 250 -24.20 -10.37 0.03
CA ASN A 250 -24.68 -10.80 1.35
C ASN A 250 -24.13 -9.92 2.48
N SER A 251 -22.93 -9.36 2.33
CA SER A 251 -22.33 -8.39 3.26
C SER A 251 -21.51 -7.32 2.53
N SER A 252 -21.30 -6.16 3.17
CA SER A 252 -20.37 -5.13 2.67
C SER A 252 -18.94 -5.66 2.59
N LEU A 253 -18.56 -6.58 3.48
CA LEU A 253 -17.29 -7.29 3.43
C LEU A 253 -17.17 -8.15 2.16
N GLU A 254 -18.18 -8.97 1.85
CA GLU A 254 -18.21 -9.77 0.62
C GLU A 254 -18.12 -8.88 -0.62
N ALA A 255 -18.86 -7.78 -0.66
CA ALA A 255 -18.82 -6.83 -1.77
C ALA A 255 -17.41 -6.26 -2.03
N SER A 256 -16.69 -5.88 -0.97
CA SER A 256 -15.34 -5.33 -1.07
C SER A 256 -14.31 -6.39 -1.51
N LEU A 257 -14.40 -7.60 -0.94
CA LEU A 257 -13.49 -8.70 -1.26
C LEU A 257 -13.72 -9.32 -2.65
N PHE A 258 -14.94 -9.17 -3.19
CA PHE A 258 -15.32 -9.78 -4.45
C PHE A 258 -14.47 -9.27 -5.62
N GLN A 259 -14.07 -8.00 -5.64
CA GLN A 259 -13.27 -7.44 -6.74
C GLN A 259 -11.97 -8.23 -6.96
N ASP A 260 -11.27 -8.58 -5.88
CA ASP A 260 -10.01 -9.32 -5.90
C ASP A 260 -10.21 -10.86 -5.87
N ASN A 261 -11.47 -11.32 -5.91
CA ASN A 261 -11.84 -12.73 -5.78
C ASN A 261 -11.33 -13.38 -4.48
N ILE A 262 -11.44 -12.65 -3.37
CA ILE A 262 -10.98 -13.10 -2.06
C ILE A 262 -12.17 -13.68 -1.29
N PRO A 263 -12.10 -14.95 -0.84
CA PRO A 263 -13.12 -15.52 0.03
C PRO A 263 -13.18 -14.78 1.38
N VAL A 264 -14.38 -14.56 1.93
CA VAL A 264 -14.59 -13.94 3.25
C VAL A 264 -13.77 -14.62 4.34
N ARG A 265 -13.60 -15.95 4.27
CA ARG A 265 -12.80 -16.71 5.24
C ARG A 265 -11.37 -16.22 5.38
N VAL A 266 -10.75 -15.68 4.32
CA VAL A 266 -9.36 -15.15 4.40
C VAL A 266 -9.26 -13.98 5.37
N TYR A 267 -10.30 -13.14 5.41
CA TYR A 267 -10.40 -12.01 6.32
C TYR A 267 -10.66 -12.49 7.76
N ASP A 268 -11.52 -13.49 7.91
CA ASP A 268 -11.88 -14.08 9.20
C ASP A 268 -10.68 -14.83 9.81
N ASP A 269 -10.03 -15.69 9.04
CA ASP A 269 -8.85 -16.46 9.43
C ASP A 269 -7.70 -15.55 9.87
N LEU A 270 -7.52 -14.38 9.23
CA LEU A 270 -6.56 -13.37 9.69
C LEU A 270 -6.86 -12.91 11.11
N ILE A 271 -8.10 -12.48 11.35
CA ILE A 271 -8.52 -11.94 12.65
C ILE A 271 -8.42 -13.03 13.72
N ASP A 272 -8.92 -14.23 13.43
CA ASP A 272 -8.93 -15.33 14.38
C ASP A 272 -7.51 -15.78 14.74
N THR A 273 -6.64 -15.97 13.74
CA THR A 273 -5.24 -16.38 13.96
C THR A 273 -4.46 -15.35 14.78
N VAL A 274 -4.60 -14.05 14.48
CA VAL A 274 -3.95 -12.98 15.24
C VAL A 274 -4.50 -12.92 16.67
N ASN A 275 -5.81 -13.10 16.85
CA ASN A 275 -6.46 -13.12 18.15
C ASN A 275 -5.95 -14.25 19.05
N GLU A 276 -5.75 -15.44 18.50
CA GLU A 276 -5.17 -16.58 19.21
C GLU A 276 -3.73 -16.32 19.68
N ARG A 277 -2.98 -15.50 18.93
CA ARG A 277 -1.57 -15.18 19.20
C ARG A 277 -1.33 -13.80 19.81
N LEU A 278 -2.38 -13.10 20.25
CA LEU A 278 -2.26 -11.87 21.05
C LEU A 278 -1.34 -11.98 22.27
N PRO A 279 -1.17 -13.14 22.93
CA PRO A 279 -0.15 -13.28 23.97
C PRO A 279 1.26 -12.84 23.54
N LEU A 280 1.63 -12.94 22.26
CA LEU A 280 2.90 -12.43 21.74
C LEU A 280 2.95 -10.90 21.76
N MET A 281 1.86 -10.23 21.38
CA MET A 281 1.74 -8.78 21.48
C MET A 281 1.78 -8.32 22.95
N TYR A 282 1.19 -9.09 23.87
CA TYR A 282 1.27 -8.81 25.31
C TYR A 282 2.70 -8.95 25.82
N ARG A 283 3.40 -10.03 25.45
CA ARG A 283 4.83 -10.22 25.75
C ARG A 283 5.66 -9.03 25.25
N TYR A 284 5.38 -8.54 24.05
CA TYR A 284 6.05 -7.38 23.48
C TYR A 284 5.81 -6.10 24.30
N VAL A 285 4.58 -5.82 24.72
CA VAL A 285 4.24 -4.69 25.59
C VAL A 285 5.00 -4.79 26.92
N SER A 286 4.99 -5.96 27.57
CA SER A 286 5.74 -6.21 28.81
C SER A 286 7.25 -6.05 28.64
N LEU A 287 7.80 -6.49 27.50
CA LEU A 287 9.19 -6.33 27.13
C LEU A 287 9.56 -4.85 26.99
N ARG A 288 8.76 -4.07 26.25
CA ARG A 288 8.98 -2.61 26.12
C ARG A 288 8.94 -1.92 27.48
N LYS A 289 7.99 -2.28 28.34
CA LYS A 289 7.86 -1.74 29.70
C LYS A 289 9.15 -1.94 30.51
N ARG A 290 9.69 -3.17 30.48
CA ARG A 290 10.97 -3.51 31.16
C ARG A 290 12.15 -2.76 30.54
N ALA A 291 12.28 -2.77 29.22
CA ALA A 291 13.38 -2.15 28.51
C ALA A 291 13.44 -0.62 28.71
N LEU A 292 12.29 0.04 28.82
CA LEU A 292 12.18 1.48 29.09
C LEU A 292 12.24 1.82 30.59
N GLY A 293 12.27 0.82 31.49
CA GLY A 293 12.30 1.04 32.94
C GLY A 293 11.02 1.69 33.50
N LEU A 294 9.85 1.40 32.92
CA LEU A 294 8.59 2.04 33.27
C LEU A 294 7.77 1.22 34.29
N ASN A 295 7.16 1.90 35.26
CA ASN A 295 6.21 1.27 36.20
C ASN A 295 4.88 0.89 35.53
N GLU A 296 4.44 1.72 34.59
CA GLU A 296 3.24 1.57 33.78
C GLU A 296 3.61 1.92 32.34
N ILE A 297 3.16 1.13 31.37
CA ILE A 297 3.37 1.41 29.95
C ILE A 297 2.04 1.87 29.35
N HIS A 298 2.06 2.99 28.64
CA HIS A 298 0.89 3.53 27.94
C HIS A 298 1.06 3.39 26.44
N LEU A 299 -0.01 3.61 25.68
CA LEU A 299 0.05 3.52 24.21
C LEU A 299 0.97 4.58 23.58
N TYR A 300 1.17 5.71 24.26
CA TYR A 300 2.16 6.72 23.86
C TYR A 300 3.61 6.32 24.15
N ASP A 301 3.86 5.19 24.82
CA ASP A 301 5.21 4.63 25.00
C ASP A 301 5.55 3.58 23.93
N MET A 302 4.61 3.25 23.01
CA MET A 302 4.79 2.20 22.00
C MET A 302 5.56 2.66 20.74
N TYR A 303 5.97 3.93 20.67
CA TYR A 303 6.62 4.53 19.50
C TYR A 303 8.02 5.08 19.78
N VAL A 304 8.43 5.20 21.04
CA VAL A 304 9.80 5.60 21.39
C VAL A 304 10.75 4.44 21.12
N PRO A 305 11.85 4.62 20.37
CA PRO A 305 12.82 3.53 20.15
C PRO A 305 13.32 2.95 21.48
N LEU A 306 13.38 1.61 21.59
CA LEU A 306 13.91 0.95 22.79
C LEU A 306 15.43 1.14 22.95
N VAL A 307 16.11 1.40 21.84
CA VAL A 307 17.53 1.70 21.78
C VAL A 307 17.64 3.06 21.11
N ARG A 308 18.46 3.95 21.66
CA ARG A 308 18.80 5.19 20.94
C ARG A 308 19.41 4.82 19.60
N GLU A 309 18.99 5.53 18.56
CA GLU A 309 19.53 5.37 17.21
C GLU A 309 21.06 5.40 17.30
N TYR A 310 21.71 4.41 16.70
CA TYR A 310 23.16 4.43 16.58
C TYR A 310 23.49 5.60 15.65
N ASP A 311 24.35 6.54 16.08
CA ASP A 311 24.77 7.75 15.33
C ASP A 311 25.61 7.39 14.07
N ARG A 312 25.27 6.31 13.37
CA ARG A 312 25.87 5.91 12.11
C ARG A 312 25.05 6.45 10.96
N GLU A 313 25.70 7.30 10.21
CA GLU A 313 25.26 7.70 8.89
C GLU A 313 25.67 6.62 7.87
N PHE A 314 24.75 6.26 6.97
CA PHE A 314 24.98 5.35 5.86
C PHE A 314 25.03 6.18 4.58
N THR A 315 26.18 6.22 3.91
CA THR A 315 26.22 6.81 2.56
C THR A 315 25.32 6.01 1.61
N TYR A 316 24.85 6.65 0.53
CA TYR A 316 24.01 5.97 -0.46
C TYR A 316 24.75 4.77 -1.11
N GLU A 317 26.06 4.91 -1.33
CA GLU A 317 26.89 3.83 -1.83
C GLU A 317 26.95 2.64 -0.85
N GLU A 318 27.14 2.90 0.45
CA GLU A 318 27.08 1.84 1.46
C GLU A 318 25.69 1.19 1.54
N ALA A 319 24.62 1.96 1.41
CA ALA A 319 23.26 1.42 1.38
C ALA A 319 23.03 0.47 0.20
N ARG A 320 23.53 0.81 -1.00
CA ARG A 320 23.47 -0.08 -2.17
C ARG A 320 24.18 -1.41 -1.92
N ASP A 321 25.38 -1.36 -1.33
CA ASP A 321 26.16 -2.57 -1.03
C ASP A 321 25.45 -3.43 0.02
N ILE A 322 24.91 -2.81 1.06
CA ILE A 322 24.13 -3.49 2.11
C ILE A 322 22.89 -4.17 1.50
N VAL A 323 22.15 -3.47 0.64
CA VAL A 323 20.98 -4.03 -0.04
C VAL A 323 21.38 -5.20 -0.95
N LEU A 324 22.45 -5.08 -1.75
CA LEU A 324 22.93 -6.18 -2.58
C LEU A 324 23.29 -7.42 -1.76
N GLU A 325 24.03 -7.23 -0.66
CA GLU A 325 24.43 -8.35 0.21
C GLU A 325 23.23 -8.99 0.92
N GLY A 326 22.27 -8.18 1.37
CA GLY A 326 21.03 -8.66 2.00
C GLY A 326 20.13 -9.45 1.06
N LEU A 327 20.12 -9.08 -0.22
CA LEU A 327 19.28 -9.73 -1.24
C LEU A 327 19.96 -10.90 -1.94
N ARG A 328 21.21 -11.26 -1.57
CA ARG A 328 21.92 -12.41 -2.15
C ARG A 328 21.14 -13.72 -2.21
N PRO A 329 20.27 -14.07 -1.23
CA PRO A 329 19.44 -15.27 -1.31
C PRO A 329 18.52 -15.34 -2.54
N LEU A 330 18.22 -14.21 -3.19
CA LEU A 330 17.39 -14.15 -4.40
C LEU A 330 18.13 -14.54 -5.69
N GLY A 331 19.42 -14.83 -5.62
CA GLY A 331 20.21 -15.34 -6.74
C GLY A 331 20.64 -14.29 -7.77
N ASP A 332 21.53 -14.70 -8.67
CA ASP A 332 22.27 -13.80 -9.55
C ASP A 332 21.38 -13.01 -10.51
N GLU A 333 20.34 -13.64 -11.10
CA GLU A 333 19.41 -12.96 -12.01
C GLU A 333 18.73 -11.76 -11.34
N TYR A 334 18.23 -11.94 -10.11
CA TYR A 334 17.59 -10.86 -9.36
C TYR A 334 18.61 -9.75 -9.01
N LEU A 335 19.79 -10.13 -8.52
CA LEU A 335 20.83 -9.17 -8.15
C LEU A 335 21.35 -8.39 -9.36
N ASP A 336 21.42 -8.99 -10.54
CA ASP A 336 21.87 -8.30 -11.75
C ASP A 336 20.88 -7.21 -12.17
N ILE A 337 19.57 -7.45 -12.00
CA ILE A 337 18.54 -6.40 -12.22
C ILE A 337 18.68 -5.29 -11.18
N VAL A 338 18.92 -5.63 -9.90
CA VAL A 338 19.13 -4.63 -8.85
C VAL A 338 20.37 -3.76 -9.13
N LYS A 339 21.48 -4.38 -9.57
CA LYS A 339 22.70 -3.66 -9.98
C LYS A 339 22.43 -2.77 -11.20
N GLU A 340 21.70 -3.28 -12.20
CA GLU A 340 21.28 -2.50 -13.36
C GLU A 340 20.53 -1.24 -12.91
N GLY A 341 19.57 -1.37 -11.98
CA GLY A 341 18.81 -0.24 -11.46
C GLY A 341 19.65 0.79 -10.71
N PHE A 342 20.65 0.34 -9.96
CA PHE A 342 21.59 1.22 -9.27
C PHE A 342 22.53 1.99 -10.20
N GLU A 343 22.84 1.44 -11.37
CA GLU A 343 23.88 1.98 -12.27
C GLU A 343 23.29 2.69 -13.50
N SER A 344 22.02 2.45 -13.83
CA SER A 344 21.42 2.85 -15.12
C SER A 344 20.40 3.98 -15.01
N GLY A 345 20.39 4.74 -13.92
CA GLY A 345 19.54 5.93 -13.77
C GLY A 345 18.08 5.60 -13.45
N TRP A 346 17.80 4.54 -12.69
CA TRP A 346 16.44 4.27 -12.23
C TRP A 346 16.06 5.17 -11.04
N ILE A 347 17.04 5.65 -10.25
CA ILE A 347 16.79 6.21 -8.92
C ILE A 347 17.11 7.71 -8.86
N ASP A 348 16.16 8.52 -8.39
CA ASP A 348 16.35 9.93 -8.03
C ASP A 348 16.54 10.04 -6.50
N VAL A 349 17.80 10.15 -6.05
CA VAL A 349 18.22 9.73 -4.70
C VAL A 349 17.95 10.75 -3.60
N TYR A 350 18.42 11.99 -3.77
CA TYR A 350 18.51 12.96 -2.68
C TYR A 350 17.31 13.92 -2.63
N GLU A 351 17.02 14.42 -1.43
CA GLU A 351 16.05 15.50 -1.23
C GLU A 351 16.56 16.80 -1.87
N THR A 352 15.69 17.46 -2.63
CA THR A 352 15.98 18.79 -3.21
C THR A 352 14.79 19.72 -3.08
N ARG A 353 15.03 21.02 -3.17
CA ARG A 353 13.96 22.02 -3.12
C ARG A 353 12.94 21.79 -4.23
N GLY A 354 11.68 21.63 -3.84
CA GLY A 354 10.55 21.45 -4.77
C GLY A 354 10.24 20.00 -5.11
N LYS A 355 11.13 19.06 -4.78
CA LYS A 355 10.91 17.62 -5.02
C LYS A 355 9.75 17.08 -4.20
N THR A 356 9.04 16.09 -4.75
CA THR A 356 7.99 15.35 -4.04
C THR A 356 8.60 14.59 -2.85
N SER A 357 7.96 14.66 -1.68
CA SER A 357 8.40 13.98 -0.45
C SER A 357 8.12 12.48 -0.46
N GLY A 358 8.82 11.73 0.40
CA GLY A 358 8.62 10.29 0.59
C GLY A 358 9.51 9.45 -0.32
N GLY A 359 9.09 8.20 -0.54
CA GLY A 359 9.69 7.27 -1.50
C GLY A 359 8.58 6.62 -2.34
N TYR A 360 8.89 6.28 -3.59
CA TYR A 360 7.99 5.44 -4.41
C TYR A 360 8.73 4.76 -5.57
N SER A 361 8.13 3.69 -6.08
CA SER A 361 8.39 3.10 -7.39
C SER A 361 7.31 3.50 -8.40
N SER A 362 7.72 3.75 -9.64
CA SER A 362 6.87 4.15 -10.77
C SER A 362 7.36 3.48 -12.06
N TRP A 363 6.54 3.51 -13.11
CA TRP A 363 6.80 2.74 -14.33
C TRP A 363 6.10 3.35 -15.55
N ALA A 364 6.56 2.94 -16.74
CA ALA A 364 5.85 3.12 -18.00
C ALA A 364 6.03 1.83 -18.81
N TYR A 365 4.93 1.21 -19.27
CA TYR A 365 5.01 -0.11 -19.91
C TYR A 365 6.02 -0.16 -21.08
N GLY A 366 6.89 -1.17 -21.05
CA GLY A 366 7.99 -1.37 -21.99
C GLY A 366 9.25 -0.55 -21.71
N VAL A 367 9.30 0.18 -20.59
CA VAL A 367 10.47 0.91 -20.09
C VAL A 367 10.80 0.36 -18.69
N HIS A 368 12.08 0.39 -18.32
CA HIS A 368 12.47 0.02 -16.97
C HIS A 368 11.77 0.89 -15.90
N PRO A 369 11.58 0.38 -14.67
CA PRO A 369 10.96 1.13 -13.60
C PRO A 369 11.86 2.27 -13.10
N TYR A 370 11.28 3.14 -12.28
CA TYR A 370 11.91 4.30 -11.67
C TYR A 370 11.61 4.35 -10.17
N ILE A 371 12.56 4.87 -9.40
CA ILE A 371 12.45 5.04 -7.95
C ILE A 371 12.71 6.51 -7.61
N LEU A 372 11.82 7.12 -6.83
CA LEU A 372 12.08 8.40 -6.19
C LEU A 372 12.38 8.15 -4.72
N LEU A 373 13.50 8.70 -4.22
CA LEU A 373 13.87 8.68 -2.81
C LEU A 373 14.10 10.11 -2.29
N ASN A 374 14.11 10.24 -0.97
CA ASN A 374 14.60 11.43 -0.27
C ASN A 374 15.63 10.99 0.78
N TYR A 375 16.74 10.40 0.31
CA TYR A 375 17.75 9.73 1.14
C TYR A 375 18.51 10.73 2.03
N GLN A 376 18.58 10.45 3.34
CA GLN A 376 19.21 11.31 4.36
C GLN A 376 20.31 10.60 5.17
N GLY A 377 20.64 9.35 4.84
CA GLY A 377 21.72 8.58 5.43
C GLY A 377 21.35 7.81 6.70
N LYS A 378 20.07 7.57 6.95
CA LYS A 378 19.60 6.78 8.10
C LYS A 378 19.42 5.31 7.73
N LEU A 379 19.38 4.43 8.73
CA LEU A 379 19.07 3.02 8.49
C LEU A 379 17.69 2.84 7.84
N ASP A 380 16.70 3.63 8.23
CA ASP A 380 15.37 3.61 7.62
C ASP A 380 15.42 3.94 6.11
N ASP A 381 16.38 4.75 5.66
CA ASP A 381 16.58 5.04 4.24
C ASP A 381 17.13 3.82 3.48
N VAL A 382 17.93 2.96 4.15
CA VAL A 382 18.42 1.70 3.58
C VAL A 382 17.27 0.72 3.38
N PHE A 383 16.37 0.60 4.37
CA PHE A 383 15.16 -0.21 4.24
C PHE A 383 14.21 0.35 3.17
N THR A 384 14.03 1.67 3.11
CA THR A 384 13.25 2.33 2.05
C THR A 384 13.82 2.01 0.67
N LEU A 385 15.15 2.02 0.52
CA LEU A 385 15.79 1.64 -0.74
C LEU A 385 15.50 0.18 -1.11
N ALA A 386 15.60 -0.75 -0.16
CA ALA A 386 15.29 -2.16 -0.37
C ALA A 386 13.81 -2.38 -0.75
N HIS A 387 12.91 -1.64 -0.08
CA HIS A 387 11.47 -1.67 -0.28
C HIS A 387 11.11 -1.25 -1.70
N GLU A 388 11.53 -0.05 -2.12
CA GLU A 388 11.22 0.48 -3.45
C GLU A 388 11.89 -0.31 -4.58
N MET A 389 13.08 -0.89 -4.31
CA MET A 389 13.71 -1.81 -5.24
C MET A 389 12.88 -3.10 -5.42
N GLY A 390 12.20 -3.57 -4.38
CA GLY A 390 11.31 -4.74 -4.46
C GLY A 390 10.12 -4.49 -5.38
N HIS A 391 9.45 -3.34 -5.24
CA HIS A 391 8.42 -2.92 -6.19
C HIS A 391 8.95 -2.78 -7.61
N SER A 392 10.13 -2.21 -7.76
CA SER A 392 10.72 -1.96 -9.09
C SER A 392 11.06 -3.27 -9.78
N VAL A 393 11.70 -4.22 -9.10
CA VAL A 393 12.01 -5.53 -9.68
C VAL A 393 10.73 -6.34 -9.97
N HIS A 394 9.70 -6.25 -9.11
CA HIS A 394 8.39 -6.85 -9.39
C HIS A 394 7.80 -6.29 -10.70
N THR A 395 7.79 -4.96 -10.84
CA THR A 395 7.32 -4.30 -12.06
C THR A 395 8.16 -4.68 -13.27
N TYR A 396 9.49 -4.73 -13.15
CA TYR A 396 10.39 -5.14 -14.23
C TYR A 396 10.08 -6.55 -14.75
N TYR A 397 9.90 -7.53 -13.85
CA TYR A 397 9.57 -8.89 -14.24
C TYR A 397 8.18 -8.98 -14.87
N SER A 398 7.18 -8.33 -14.25
CA SER A 398 5.81 -8.33 -14.76
C SER A 398 5.71 -7.69 -16.13
N ASP A 399 6.33 -6.51 -16.32
CA ASP A 399 6.36 -5.77 -17.58
C ASP A 399 7.01 -6.58 -18.72
N LYS A 400 8.10 -7.29 -18.42
CA LYS A 400 8.77 -8.15 -19.42
C LYS A 400 8.01 -9.42 -19.77
N ALA A 401 7.22 -9.96 -18.84
CA ALA A 401 6.59 -11.27 -19.00
C ALA A 401 5.11 -11.21 -19.41
N GLN A 402 4.42 -10.10 -19.12
CA GLN A 402 2.98 -9.97 -19.30
C GLN A 402 2.62 -8.98 -20.42
N PRO A 403 1.50 -9.22 -21.14
CA PRO A 403 0.92 -8.20 -22.00
C PRO A 403 0.42 -7.00 -21.18
N PHE A 404 0.20 -5.85 -21.83
CA PHE A 404 -0.24 -4.61 -21.20
C PHE A 404 -1.43 -4.79 -20.24
N ILE A 405 -2.44 -5.60 -20.60
CA ILE A 405 -3.61 -5.85 -19.75
C ILE A 405 -3.29 -6.53 -18.40
N TYR A 406 -2.19 -7.26 -18.28
CA TYR A 406 -1.80 -7.99 -17.07
C TYR A 406 -0.47 -7.53 -16.46
N LYS A 407 0.16 -6.49 -17.00
CA LYS A 407 1.43 -5.96 -16.47
C LYS A 407 1.28 -5.43 -15.04
N SER A 408 0.11 -4.92 -14.67
CA SER A 408 -0.19 -4.46 -13.33
C SER A 408 -0.67 -5.62 -12.46
N TYR A 409 -0.04 -5.80 -11.31
CA TYR A 409 -0.49 -6.71 -10.26
C TYR A 409 -1.49 -6.01 -9.33
N PRO A 410 -2.47 -6.74 -8.76
CA PRO A 410 -3.45 -6.18 -7.84
C PRO A 410 -2.78 -5.68 -6.57
N ILE A 411 -3.36 -4.66 -5.92
CA ILE A 411 -2.83 -4.07 -4.67
C ILE A 411 -2.59 -5.14 -3.60
N PHE A 412 -3.43 -6.18 -3.56
CA PHE A 412 -3.27 -7.33 -2.66
C PHE A 412 -1.88 -7.99 -2.73
N LEU A 413 -1.21 -7.96 -3.89
CA LEU A 413 0.13 -8.53 -4.08
C LEU A 413 1.26 -7.49 -4.05
N ALA A 414 0.94 -6.20 -4.11
CA ALA A 414 1.92 -5.15 -4.38
C ALA A 414 3.00 -5.06 -3.28
N GLU A 415 2.60 -5.18 -2.02
CA GLU A 415 3.50 -5.08 -0.85
C GLU A 415 4.34 -6.33 -0.58
N ILE A 416 4.05 -7.45 -1.26
CA ILE A 416 4.73 -8.73 -0.95
C ILE A 416 6.21 -8.64 -1.35
N ALA A 417 6.51 -8.09 -2.52
CA ALA A 417 7.88 -8.05 -3.04
C ALA A 417 8.79 -7.10 -2.24
N SER A 418 8.28 -5.90 -1.93
CA SER A 418 8.97 -4.88 -1.15
C SER A 418 9.22 -5.36 0.29
N THR A 419 8.21 -5.89 0.96
CA THR A 419 8.33 -6.46 2.31
C THR A 419 9.24 -7.69 2.34
N CYS A 420 9.24 -8.52 1.29
CA CYS A 420 10.14 -9.68 1.22
C CYS A 420 11.61 -9.24 1.12
N ASN A 421 11.90 -8.17 0.38
CA ASN A 421 13.24 -7.58 0.35
C ASN A 421 13.67 -7.09 1.74
N GLU A 422 12.81 -6.35 2.44
CA GLU A 422 13.09 -5.91 3.81
C GLU A 422 13.33 -7.08 4.77
N ALA A 423 12.50 -8.13 4.68
CA ALA A 423 12.62 -9.32 5.49
C ALA A 423 13.95 -10.06 5.25
N LEU A 424 14.41 -10.15 4.00
CA LEU A 424 15.73 -10.73 3.69
C LEU A 424 16.87 -9.83 4.19
N LEU A 425 16.74 -8.52 4.01
CA LEU A 425 17.72 -7.54 4.46
C LEU A 425 17.88 -7.56 5.99
N ILE A 426 16.79 -7.56 6.75
CA ILE A 426 16.86 -7.59 8.22
C ILE A 426 17.48 -8.90 8.73
N ASN A 427 17.16 -10.04 8.13
CA ASN A 427 17.81 -11.32 8.48
C ASN A 427 19.32 -11.23 8.26
N HIS A 428 19.75 -10.69 7.11
CA HIS A 428 21.17 -10.48 6.83
C HIS A 428 21.85 -9.56 7.85
N LEU A 429 21.22 -8.42 8.17
CA LEU A 429 21.77 -7.45 9.12
C LEU A 429 21.85 -8.02 10.54
N LEU A 430 20.86 -8.81 10.97
CA LEU A 430 20.88 -9.49 12.27
C LEU A 430 22.03 -10.50 12.35
N ASP A 431 22.26 -11.29 11.30
CA ASP A 431 23.36 -12.26 11.22
C ASP A 431 24.75 -11.59 11.19
N LYS A 432 24.83 -10.37 10.68
CA LYS A 432 26.08 -9.59 10.55
C LYS A 432 26.32 -8.60 11.68
N SER A 433 25.32 -8.35 12.51
CA SER A 433 25.40 -7.37 13.59
C SER A 433 26.62 -7.63 14.49
N GLY A 434 27.44 -6.59 14.66
CA GLY A 434 28.73 -6.71 15.36
C GLY A 434 28.64 -6.36 16.84
N SER A 435 27.68 -5.51 17.21
CA SER A 435 27.47 -5.05 18.58
C SER A 435 26.09 -5.44 19.11
N LYS A 436 25.98 -5.49 20.43
CA LYS A 436 24.72 -5.74 21.13
C LYS A 436 23.69 -4.65 20.78
N GLU A 437 24.14 -3.39 20.72
CA GLU A 437 23.31 -2.22 20.46
C GLU A 437 22.74 -2.24 19.04
N GLU A 438 23.56 -2.57 18.04
CA GLU A 438 23.14 -2.74 16.65
C GLU A 438 22.10 -3.86 16.54
N LYS A 439 22.37 -5.02 17.17
CA LYS A 439 21.42 -6.14 17.17
C LYS A 439 20.09 -5.77 17.81
N MET A 440 20.11 -5.11 18.97
CA MET A 440 18.89 -4.66 19.64
C MET A 440 18.13 -3.62 18.80
N TYR A 441 18.81 -2.70 18.11
CA TYR A 441 18.16 -1.73 17.23
C TYR A 441 17.42 -2.42 16.08
N LEU A 442 18.08 -3.35 15.38
CA LEU A 442 17.51 -4.12 14.29
C LEU A 442 16.30 -4.97 14.75
N LEU A 443 16.44 -5.67 15.87
CA LEU A 443 15.34 -6.42 16.47
C LEU A 443 14.16 -5.50 16.85
N ASN A 444 14.44 -4.34 17.44
CA ASN A 444 13.39 -3.37 17.78
C ASN A 444 12.66 -2.87 16.54
N HIS A 445 13.41 -2.44 15.51
CA HIS A 445 12.85 -1.96 14.25
C HIS A 445 11.86 -2.98 13.69
N PHE A 446 12.27 -4.25 13.63
CA PHE A 446 11.44 -5.28 13.04
C PHE A 446 10.23 -5.64 13.91
N MET A 447 10.40 -5.76 15.23
CA MET A 447 9.27 -5.97 16.15
C MET A 447 8.25 -4.83 16.07
N ASP A 448 8.71 -3.58 15.88
CA ASP A 448 7.83 -2.42 15.67
C ASP A 448 7.04 -2.52 14.35
N GLN A 449 7.61 -3.10 13.29
CA GLN A 449 6.90 -3.40 12.03
C GLN A 449 5.80 -4.47 12.23
N TYR A 450 6.07 -5.54 13.00
CA TYR A 450 5.03 -6.52 13.35
C TYR A 450 3.86 -5.87 14.09
N ARG A 451 4.16 -5.01 15.08
CA ARG A 451 3.12 -4.27 15.79
C ARG A 451 2.30 -3.40 14.84
N SER A 452 2.95 -2.61 13.98
CA SER A 452 2.29 -1.58 13.18
C SER A 452 1.58 -2.10 11.92
N THR A 453 2.09 -3.18 11.33
CA THR A 453 1.62 -3.71 10.03
C THR A 453 0.81 -5.00 10.18
N LEU A 454 1.12 -5.87 11.15
CA LEU A 454 0.36 -7.10 11.39
C LEU A 454 -0.72 -6.90 12.45
N PHE A 455 -0.33 -6.68 13.72
CA PHE A 455 -1.29 -6.61 14.83
C PHE A 455 -2.25 -5.41 14.70
N ARG A 456 -1.71 -4.21 14.45
CA ARG A 456 -2.52 -2.99 14.39
C ARG A 456 -3.45 -2.95 13.18
N GLN A 457 -3.00 -3.40 12.01
CA GLN A 457 -3.88 -3.44 10.82
C GLN A 457 -4.95 -4.51 10.97
N THR A 458 -4.65 -5.62 11.65
CA THR A 458 -5.68 -6.63 11.98
C THR A 458 -6.70 -6.08 12.98
N MET A 459 -6.27 -5.30 13.99
CA MET A 459 -7.19 -4.60 14.89
C MET A 459 -8.11 -3.64 14.13
N PHE A 460 -7.58 -2.92 13.13
CA PHE A 460 -8.37 -2.04 12.28
C PHE A 460 -9.37 -2.83 11.43
N ALA A 461 -8.95 -3.97 10.87
CA ALA A 461 -9.82 -4.88 10.15
C ALA A 461 -10.96 -5.41 11.07
N GLU A 462 -10.65 -5.79 12.30
CA GLU A 462 -11.66 -6.23 13.27
C GLU A 462 -12.64 -5.10 13.62
N PHE A 463 -12.16 -3.85 13.78
CA PHE A 463 -13.02 -2.69 13.97
C PHE A 463 -13.97 -2.44 12.79
N GLU A 464 -13.47 -2.49 11.55
CA GLU A 464 -14.30 -2.34 10.36
C GLU A 464 -15.36 -3.44 10.28
N LYS A 465 -14.97 -4.70 10.50
CA LYS A 465 -15.89 -5.84 10.48
C LYS A 465 -17.00 -5.70 11.52
N ILE A 466 -16.65 -5.32 12.75
CA ILE A 466 -17.62 -5.10 13.84
C ILE A 466 -18.58 -3.96 13.46
N THR A 467 -18.05 -2.80 13.10
CA THR A 467 -18.89 -1.60 12.86
C THR A 467 -19.78 -1.72 11.64
N HIS A 468 -19.34 -2.36 10.57
CA HIS A 468 -20.20 -2.70 9.43
C HIS A 468 -21.27 -3.72 9.83
N GLY A 469 -20.90 -4.79 10.55
CA GLY A 469 -21.85 -5.79 11.03
C GLY A 469 -22.95 -5.19 11.91
N MET A 470 -22.59 -4.29 12.82
CA MET A 470 -23.55 -3.53 13.64
C MET A 470 -24.52 -2.73 12.77
N ALA A 471 -24.01 -1.97 11.80
CA ALA A 471 -24.86 -1.17 10.91
C ALA A 471 -25.77 -2.03 10.03
N GLU A 472 -25.28 -3.16 9.52
CA GLU A 472 -26.07 -4.14 8.75
C GLU A 472 -27.18 -4.79 9.60
N ALA A 473 -26.93 -5.00 10.90
CA ALA A 473 -27.92 -5.47 11.87
C ALA A 473 -28.91 -4.38 12.33
N GLY A 474 -28.75 -3.13 11.85
CA GLY A 474 -29.59 -2.00 12.24
C GLY A 474 -29.24 -1.37 13.59
N GLU A 475 -28.07 -1.70 14.15
CA GLU A 475 -27.59 -1.13 15.39
C GLU A 475 -27.03 0.29 15.19
N PRO A 476 -27.15 1.18 16.19
CA PRO A 476 -26.74 2.57 16.05
C PRO A 476 -25.22 2.74 16.20
N LEU A 477 -24.58 3.30 15.17
CA LEU A 477 -23.21 3.81 15.22
C LEU A 477 -23.20 5.25 15.78
N THR A 478 -23.35 5.37 17.10
CA THR A 478 -23.14 6.63 17.82
C THR A 478 -21.64 6.85 18.10
N PRO A 479 -21.21 8.08 18.43
CA PRO A 479 -19.84 8.33 18.89
C PRO A 479 -19.44 7.41 20.04
N ASP A 480 -20.31 7.23 21.04
CA ASP A 480 -20.02 6.38 22.20
C ASP A 480 -19.83 4.92 21.79
N THR A 481 -20.69 4.39 20.91
CA THR A 481 -20.56 3.03 20.38
C THR A 481 -19.22 2.83 19.67
N LEU A 482 -18.86 3.73 18.75
CA LEU A 482 -17.61 3.64 17.98
C LEU A 482 -16.39 3.75 18.91
N CYS A 483 -16.41 4.69 19.85
CA CYS A 483 -15.36 4.85 20.85
C CYS A 483 -15.21 3.61 21.74
N ASN A 484 -16.30 3.02 22.20
CA ASN A 484 -16.28 1.83 23.05
C ASN A 484 -15.72 0.61 22.31
N VAL A 485 -16.20 0.33 21.11
CA VAL A 485 -15.67 -0.78 20.29
C VAL A 485 -14.16 -0.60 20.09
N TYR A 486 -13.71 0.62 19.77
CA TYR A 486 -12.29 0.88 19.55
C TYR A 486 -11.46 0.77 20.83
N HIS A 487 -11.99 1.25 21.96
CA HIS A 487 -11.36 1.14 23.27
C HIS A 487 -11.17 -0.32 23.67
N ASP A 488 -12.23 -1.12 23.53
CA ASP A 488 -12.22 -2.55 23.87
C ASP A 488 -11.25 -3.33 22.97
N LEU A 489 -11.16 -2.97 21.68
CA LEU A 489 -10.16 -3.54 20.78
C LEU A 489 -8.72 -3.18 21.20
N ASN A 490 -8.46 -1.95 21.66
CA ASN A 490 -7.13 -1.61 22.18
C ASN A 490 -6.80 -2.39 23.45
N ALA A 491 -7.75 -2.51 24.38
CA ALA A 491 -7.58 -3.32 25.57
C ALA A 491 -7.31 -4.80 25.22
N LYS A 492 -8.05 -5.34 24.25
CA LYS A 492 -7.86 -6.69 23.73
C LYS A 492 -6.48 -6.86 23.08
N TYR A 493 -6.05 -5.98 22.20
CA TYR A 493 -4.83 -6.17 21.40
C TYR A 493 -3.53 -5.86 22.15
N PHE A 494 -3.52 -4.86 23.04
CA PHE A 494 -2.33 -4.48 23.79
C PHE A 494 -2.21 -5.19 25.15
N GLY A 495 -3.31 -5.76 25.65
CA GLY A 495 -3.30 -6.64 26.80
C GLY A 495 -3.18 -5.92 28.15
N PRO A 496 -3.15 -6.71 29.24
CA PRO A 496 -3.36 -6.21 30.60
C PRO A 496 -2.22 -5.35 31.15
N ASP A 497 -1.01 -5.46 30.61
CA ASP A 497 0.14 -4.67 31.06
C ASP A 497 0.11 -3.22 30.53
N ALA A 498 -0.65 -2.97 29.46
CA ALA A 498 -0.83 -1.63 28.90
C ALA A 498 -1.93 -0.88 29.65
N VAL A 499 -1.65 0.37 30.01
CA VAL A 499 -2.67 1.32 30.43
C VAL A 499 -3.41 1.82 29.19
N ILE A 500 -4.72 1.59 29.14
CA ILE A 500 -5.59 2.03 28.06
C ILE A 500 -6.17 3.40 28.42
N ASP A 501 -5.45 4.46 28.05
CA ASP A 501 -5.87 5.84 28.27
C ASP A 501 -7.20 6.13 27.58
N LYS A 502 -8.12 6.86 28.25
CA LYS A 502 -9.44 7.20 27.69
C LYS A 502 -9.36 7.86 26.31
N GLU A 503 -8.30 8.63 26.07
CA GLU A 503 -8.07 9.36 24.82
C GLU A 503 -7.90 8.43 23.61
N ILE A 504 -7.43 7.18 23.80
CA ILE A 504 -7.28 6.23 22.69
C ILE A 504 -8.62 5.89 22.03
N SER A 505 -9.72 6.03 22.76
CA SER A 505 -11.07 5.76 22.25
C SER A 505 -11.42 6.65 21.04
N TYR A 506 -10.70 7.76 20.83
CA TYR A 506 -10.87 8.65 19.67
C TYR A 506 -9.97 8.31 18.48
N GLU A 507 -9.08 7.32 18.58
CA GLU A 507 -8.10 7.05 17.53
C GLU A 507 -8.75 6.55 16.23
N TRP A 508 -9.90 5.86 16.28
CA TRP A 508 -10.64 5.53 15.05
C TRP A 508 -10.99 6.78 14.22
N ALA A 509 -11.19 7.92 14.88
CA ALA A 509 -11.56 9.18 14.25
C ALA A 509 -10.41 9.86 13.49
N ARG A 510 -9.17 9.34 13.58
CA ARG A 510 -8.01 9.85 12.82
C ARG A 510 -7.53 8.92 11.70
N ILE A 511 -8.19 7.77 11.50
CA ILE A 511 -7.77 6.76 10.55
C ILE A 511 -8.48 7.01 9.20
N PRO A 512 -7.78 7.54 8.18
CA PRO A 512 -8.40 7.80 6.88
C PRO A 512 -8.80 6.52 6.13
N HIS A 513 -8.11 5.41 6.39
CA HIS A 513 -8.35 4.14 5.68
C HIS A 513 -9.75 3.56 5.91
N PHE A 514 -10.45 3.95 6.98
CA PHE A 514 -11.84 3.54 7.21
C PHE A 514 -12.84 4.14 6.23
N TYR A 515 -12.42 5.09 5.39
CA TYR A 515 -13.19 5.59 4.25
C TYR A 515 -12.87 4.85 2.93
N ASN A 516 -11.98 3.85 2.99
CA ASN A 516 -11.71 2.86 1.94
C ASN A 516 -12.00 1.46 2.53
N SER A 517 -13.28 1.16 2.75
CA SER A 517 -13.73 0.04 3.58
C SER A 517 -13.13 -1.33 3.20
N PHE A 518 -12.63 -2.05 4.21
CA PHE A 518 -12.02 -3.38 4.09
C PHE A 518 -10.74 -3.43 3.26
N TYR A 519 -9.97 -2.34 3.26
CA TYR A 519 -8.67 -2.27 2.60
C TYR A 519 -7.51 -2.72 3.49
N VAL A 520 -7.55 -2.38 4.78
CA VAL A 520 -6.39 -2.46 5.68
C VAL A 520 -5.90 -3.88 5.96
N TYR A 521 -6.75 -4.90 5.83
CA TYR A 521 -6.36 -6.31 6.02
C TYR A 521 -5.25 -6.74 5.05
N LYS A 522 -5.20 -6.11 3.86
CA LYS A 522 -4.20 -6.39 2.83
C LYS A 522 -2.78 -6.15 3.32
N TYR A 523 -2.58 -5.17 4.20
CA TYR A 523 -1.29 -4.92 4.83
C TYR A 523 -0.85 -6.11 5.70
N ALA A 524 -1.75 -6.61 6.56
CA ALA A 524 -1.46 -7.71 7.47
C ALA A 524 -1.24 -9.04 6.71
N THR A 525 -2.07 -9.34 5.72
CA THR A 525 -1.91 -10.55 4.90
C THR A 525 -0.70 -10.47 3.99
N GLY A 526 -0.44 -9.31 3.38
CA GLY A 526 0.73 -9.07 2.54
C GLY A 526 2.03 -9.19 3.33
N PHE A 527 2.08 -8.60 4.53
CA PHE A 527 3.21 -8.72 5.44
C PHE A 527 3.43 -10.18 5.86
N SER A 528 2.39 -10.90 6.29
CA SER A 528 2.49 -12.31 6.67
C SER A 528 3.01 -13.18 5.52
N ALA A 529 2.50 -12.97 4.31
CA ALA A 529 2.95 -13.67 3.11
C ALA A 529 4.41 -13.38 2.78
N ALA A 530 4.84 -12.12 2.87
CA ALA A 530 6.22 -11.72 2.61
C ALA A 530 7.20 -12.32 3.63
N ILE A 531 6.82 -12.35 4.91
CA ILE A 531 7.61 -13.02 5.94
C ILE A 531 7.74 -14.51 5.64
N ALA A 532 6.63 -15.21 5.44
CA ALA A 532 6.64 -16.65 5.16
C ALA A 532 7.50 -16.96 3.91
N LEU A 533 7.35 -16.16 2.86
CA LEU A 533 8.11 -16.29 1.63
C LEU A 533 9.62 -16.07 1.84
N SER A 534 10.02 -15.07 2.63
CA SER A 534 11.43 -14.84 2.96
C SER A 534 12.05 -16.06 3.66
N GLN A 535 11.30 -16.70 4.56
CA GLN A 535 11.75 -17.91 5.26
C GLN A 535 11.84 -19.11 4.31
N ILE A 536 10.89 -19.26 3.40
CA ILE A 536 10.92 -20.28 2.34
C ILE A 536 12.14 -20.09 1.44
N ILE A 537 12.46 -18.87 1.04
CA ILE A 537 13.64 -18.54 0.21
C ILE A 537 14.94 -18.89 0.95
N LEU A 538 15.06 -18.49 2.21
CA LEU A 538 16.26 -18.77 3.03
C LEU A 538 16.45 -20.27 3.29
N ARG A 539 15.36 -21.04 3.42
CA ARG A 539 15.39 -22.48 3.70
C ARG A 539 15.58 -23.34 2.44
N ASP A 540 14.80 -23.08 1.40
CA ASP A 540 14.66 -23.96 0.24
C ASP A 540 15.52 -23.51 -0.96
N GLY A 541 16.14 -22.33 -0.87
CA GLY A 541 17.11 -21.81 -1.82
C GLY A 541 16.54 -21.71 -3.24
N LYS A 542 17.28 -22.24 -4.23
CA LYS A 542 17.00 -22.03 -5.66
C LYS A 542 15.55 -22.33 -6.07
N ARG A 543 14.95 -23.41 -5.56
CA ARG A 543 13.58 -23.77 -5.94
C ARG A 543 12.56 -22.70 -5.51
N ALA A 544 12.74 -22.16 -4.30
CA ALA A 544 11.89 -21.08 -3.80
C ALA A 544 12.09 -19.78 -4.60
N VAL A 545 13.34 -19.46 -4.93
CA VAL A 545 13.67 -18.33 -5.80
C VAL A 545 13.01 -18.47 -7.18
N ASP A 546 13.08 -19.64 -7.81
CA ASP A 546 12.45 -19.87 -9.11
C ASP A 546 10.93 -19.65 -9.05
N ASN A 547 10.27 -20.16 -8.00
CA ASN A 547 8.84 -19.93 -7.79
C ASN A 547 8.50 -18.45 -7.51
N TYR A 548 9.35 -17.75 -6.75
CA TYR A 548 9.19 -16.33 -6.46
C TYR A 548 9.36 -15.48 -7.73
N THR A 549 10.34 -15.79 -8.56
CA THR A 549 10.53 -15.12 -9.86
C THR A 549 9.32 -15.32 -10.78
N GLU A 550 8.73 -16.52 -10.83
CA GLU A 550 7.49 -16.75 -11.58
C GLU A 550 6.29 -15.98 -11.00
N PHE A 551 6.23 -15.80 -9.68
CA PHE A 551 5.28 -14.90 -9.03
C PHE A 551 5.46 -13.45 -9.51
N LEU A 552 6.69 -12.93 -9.50
CA LEU A 552 6.98 -11.55 -9.95
C LEU A 552 6.67 -11.35 -11.44
N LYS A 553 6.86 -12.39 -12.26
CA LYS A 553 6.49 -12.38 -13.69
C LYS A 553 4.99 -12.49 -13.93
N SER A 554 4.19 -12.88 -12.93
CA SER A 554 2.77 -13.19 -13.15
C SER A 554 1.90 -11.94 -13.33
N GLY A 555 2.31 -10.78 -12.81
CA GLY A 555 1.52 -9.56 -12.85
C GLY A 555 0.09 -9.78 -12.34
N GLY A 556 -0.90 -9.34 -13.11
CA GLY A 556 -2.33 -9.56 -12.88
C GLY A 556 -2.94 -10.64 -13.78
N SER A 557 -2.18 -11.65 -14.19
CA SER A 557 -2.64 -12.67 -15.17
C SER A 557 -3.57 -13.75 -14.63
N ASP A 558 -3.78 -13.78 -13.31
CA ASP A 558 -4.67 -14.70 -12.58
C ASP A 558 -5.08 -14.04 -11.25
N TYR A 559 -6.00 -14.65 -10.51
CA TYR A 559 -6.43 -14.12 -9.22
C TYR A 559 -5.29 -14.09 -8.19
N PRO A 560 -5.24 -13.07 -7.32
CA PRO A 560 -4.12 -12.85 -6.40
C PRO A 560 -3.74 -14.08 -5.58
N LEU A 561 -4.72 -14.80 -5.03
CA LEU A 561 -4.48 -16.00 -4.23
C LEU A 561 -3.92 -17.16 -5.05
N ASN A 562 -4.33 -17.32 -6.31
CA ASN A 562 -3.78 -18.34 -7.20
C ASN A 562 -2.33 -18.05 -7.56
N ILE A 563 -2.01 -16.78 -7.83
CA ILE A 563 -0.65 -16.32 -8.11
C ILE A 563 0.24 -16.57 -6.91
N LEU A 564 -0.18 -16.15 -5.72
CA LEU A 564 0.58 -16.30 -4.49
C LEU A 564 0.80 -17.78 -4.13
N LYS A 565 -0.22 -18.63 -4.28
CA LYS A 565 -0.12 -20.07 -3.97
C LYS A 565 1.01 -20.79 -4.73
N ARG A 566 1.39 -20.30 -5.91
CA ARG A 566 2.51 -20.86 -6.70
C ARG A 566 3.87 -20.67 -6.03
N THR A 567 4.02 -19.72 -5.12
CA THR A 567 5.25 -19.52 -4.33
C THR A 567 5.39 -20.54 -3.20
N GLY A 568 4.32 -21.26 -2.87
CA GLY A 568 4.21 -22.11 -1.69
C GLY A 568 3.48 -21.44 -0.52
N VAL A 569 3.06 -20.17 -0.66
CA VAL A 569 2.27 -19.44 0.34
C VAL A 569 0.79 -19.46 -0.03
N ASP A 570 -0.05 -20.07 0.80
CA ASP A 570 -1.50 -20.14 0.58
C ASP A 570 -2.23 -19.35 1.68
N LEU A 571 -2.74 -18.15 1.35
CA LEU A 571 -3.50 -17.32 2.29
C LEU A 571 -4.97 -17.76 2.45
N THR A 572 -5.38 -18.86 1.81
CA THR A 572 -6.72 -19.43 2.03
C THR A 572 -6.80 -20.37 3.24
N VAL A 573 -5.67 -20.49 3.94
CA VAL A 573 -5.45 -21.26 5.17
C VAL A 573 -4.59 -20.39 6.12
N PRO A 574 -4.65 -20.59 7.45
CA PRO A 574 -4.04 -19.68 8.43
C PRO A 574 -2.51 -19.82 8.60
N GLU A 575 -1.91 -20.89 8.07
CA GLU A 575 -0.50 -21.24 8.30
C GLU A 575 0.51 -20.11 7.99
N PRO A 576 0.40 -19.34 6.88
CA PRO A 576 1.33 -18.23 6.65
C PRO A 576 1.29 -17.14 7.72
N ILE A 577 0.14 -16.94 8.36
CA ILE A 577 -0.02 -15.98 9.46
C ILE A 577 0.63 -16.53 10.72
N TYR A 578 0.44 -17.83 11.02
CA TYR A 578 1.15 -18.49 12.12
C TYR A 578 2.67 -18.45 11.92
N ASP A 579 3.17 -18.73 10.72
CA ASP A 579 4.61 -18.69 10.42
C ASP A 579 5.21 -17.31 10.69
N ALA A 580 4.49 -16.24 10.32
CA ALA A 580 4.91 -14.87 10.62
C ALA A 580 4.92 -14.59 12.14
N LEU A 581 3.89 -15.01 12.85
CA LEU A 581 3.78 -14.84 14.31
C LEU A 581 4.83 -15.66 15.08
N ASP A 582 5.13 -16.87 14.63
CA ASP A 582 6.19 -17.70 15.20
C ASP A 582 7.57 -17.06 14.95
N PHE A 583 7.76 -16.36 13.82
CA PHE A 583 8.98 -15.58 13.63
C PHE A 583 9.05 -14.37 14.57
N PHE A 584 7.94 -13.68 14.79
CA PHE A 584 7.86 -12.62 15.81
C PHE A 584 8.21 -13.12 17.21
N GLU A 585 7.77 -14.32 17.58
CA GLU A 585 8.16 -14.96 18.84
C GLU A 585 9.68 -15.16 18.94
N ARG A 586 10.34 -15.59 17.86
CA ARG A 586 11.82 -15.68 17.85
C ARG A 586 12.49 -14.33 18.06
N LEU A 587 11.97 -13.26 17.46
CA LEU A 587 12.50 -11.90 17.65
C LEU A 587 12.38 -11.45 19.11
N LEU A 588 11.23 -11.74 19.75
CA LEU A 588 11.03 -11.50 21.18
C LEU A 588 12.05 -12.27 22.01
N ASP A 589 12.17 -13.57 21.79
CA ASP A 589 13.12 -14.43 22.51
C ASP A 589 14.57 -13.96 22.37
N GLU A 590 14.95 -13.48 21.19
CA GLU A 590 16.28 -12.92 20.96
C GLU A 590 16.48 -11.59 21.69
N PHE A 591 15.52 -10.68 21.63
CA PHE A 591 15.62 -9.39 22.30
C PHE A 591 15.63 -9.55 23.83
N GLU A 592 14.81 -10.46 24.38
CA GLU A 592 14.75 -10.75 25.82
C GLU A 592 16.08 -11.25 26.39
N LYS A 593 16.88 -11.97 25.60
CA LYS A 593 18.23 -12.41 26.00
C LYS A 593 19.24 -11.26 26.06
N LEU A 594 18.93 -10.12 25.45
CA LEU A 594 19.80 -8.95 25.39
C LEU A 594 19.49 -7.93 26.49
N ILE A 595 18.34 -7.97 27.16
CA ILE A 595 17.98 -6.99 28.20
C ILE A 595 18.20 -7.47 29.63
#